data_AF-A0AAW6BNF5-F1
#
_entry.id   AF-A0AAW6BNF5-F1
#
_cell.length_a   1.000
_cell.length_b   1.000
_cell.length_c   1.000
_cell.angle_alpha   90.00
_cell.angle_beta   90.00
_cell.angle_gamma   90.00
#
_symmetry.space_group_name_H-M   'P 1'
#
loop_
_entity.id
_entity.type
_entity.pdbx_description
1 polymer ?
#
loop_
_entity_poly.entity_id
_entity_poly.type
_entity_poly.pdbx_seq_one_letter_code
_entity_poly.pdbx_strand_id
1 'polypeptide(L)'
;MNLLDGLQKKLDGYFNKTSEINYVKIFDTPKIWGLPFGKEIMPQAVKRAAEFEDAIVSILENMRYRCDISSLNAPDAEWRKVILSAIDRAFTKKINRKDRTQIRFLFAQTPTSLLNGVNSYFEGTPEYLALKNDIIKLIQERRDHWECIPEIWIGRFYRIVDGLKVSLEKKVLPEEIFPEDDTRMTWNHTKIIAVDGIESFVGGHNLNMDLFKNYPPVHDVSVKVIGTASLSSQLFLNNMWEANTDLLTKEFFDIDENRWVNANGIVGKPADPLKKEHITEYIDRKKEECLKNPPKDPEYKKTSRILSVGKYWSGPDMRTDYKKGSEIMKEFIIKNAKKKIRMSQQDLVSAWKKQWKDHHVCRWLIEALLSNPELEVQIVVSPLDAAAGAAGDQYSFGSGAKRTFEIFKYYLTHDEHTDEKLEDPDGIRQAALKRIEVAPFFFTDKVPEDLLIEGTTYKWPTPDENSYTATLKEPSLSERPPQIGAIGRPFRSLIKASGPVYPKVAPAPGNHAKVTIIDDELYVVGSDNLYPGYLSEFNYLIEGEDAVKAFIESYWEPLWKYSGTHSFNYKNV
;
A
#
# COMPACT_ATOMS: atom_id res chain seq x y z
N MET A 1 16.13 24.49 -7.62
CA MET A 1 16.12 23.07 -8.06
C MET A 1 14.71 22.55 -7.84
N ASN A 2 14.09 21.93 -8.84
CA ASN A 2 12.77 21.33 -8.66
C ASN A 2 12.87 20.17 -7.63
N LEU A 3 11.82 19.94 -6.84
CA LEU A 3 11.79 18.97 -5.74
C LEU A 3 12.24 17.57 -6.20
N LEU A 4 11.78 17.11 -7.35
CA LEU A 4 12.16 15.80 -7.90
C LEU A 4 13.63 15.70 -8.31
N ASP A 5 14.22 16.75 -8.85
CA ASP A 5 15.65 16.75 -9.23
C ASP A 5 16.54 16.62 -7.99
N GLY A 6 16.16 17.29 -6.91
CA GLY A 6 16.84 17.17 -5.61
C GLY A 6 16.69 15.76 -5.03
N LEU A 7 15.50 15.18 -5.14
CA LEU A 7 15.21 13.84 -4.66
C LEU A 7 16.00 12.76 -5.42
N GLN A 8 16.05 12.81 -6.75
CA GLN A 8 16.80 11.85 -7.56
C GLN A 8 18.26 11.73 -7.12
N LYS A 9 18.90 12.87 -6.81
CA LYS A 9 20.28 12.88 -6.30
C LYS A 9 20.41 12.20 -4.93
N LYS A 10 19.40 12.32 -4.07
CA LYS A 10 19.37 11.65 -2.75
C LYS A 10 19.10 10.16 -2.84
N LEU A 11 18.46 9.70 -3.92
CA LEU A 11 18.17 8.30 -4.18
C LEU A 11 19.32 7.54 -4.87
N ASP A 12 20.49 8.17 -5.03
CA ASP A 12 21.65 7.48 -5.59
C ASP A 12 21.99 6.20 -4.79
N GLY A 13 22.26 5.11 -5.51
CA GLY A 13 22.43 3.77 -4.93
C GLY A 13 21.14 3.03 -4.51
N TYR A 14 19.96 3.66 -4.63
CA TYR A 14 18.65 3.03 -4.39
C TYR A 14 17.83 2.93 -5.66
N PHE A 15 16.86 2.01 -5.70
CA PHE A 15 15.98 1.89 -6.86
C PHE A 15 15.19 3.18 -7.06
N ASN A 16 15.49 3.86 -8.16
CA ASN A 16 14.75 5.01 -8.63
C ASN A 16 14.79 5.07 -10.17
N LYS A 17 13.64 5.34 -10.80
CA LYS A 17 13.53 5.49 -12.26
C LYS A 17 12.52 6.57 -12.61
N THR A 18 12.93 7.54 -13.44
CA THR A 18 12.06 8.61 -13.89
C THR A 18 11.59 8.36 -15.31
N SER A 19 10.32 8.64 -15.55
CA SER A 19 9.63 8.43 -16.81
C SER A 19 8.86 9.69 -17.20
N GLU A 20 8.96 10.12 -18.45
CA GLU A 20 8.37 11.40 -18.91
C GLU A 20 7.13 11.21 -19.79
N ILE A 21 6.93 10.02 -20.33
CA ILE A 21 5.81 9.71 -21.23
C ILE A 21 4.85 8.82 -20.48
N ASN A 22 3.92 9.45 -19.77
CA ASN A 22 2.87 8.72 -19.06
C ASN A 22 1.54 9.47 -19.08
N TYR A 23 0.48 8.67 -19.05
CA TYR A 23 -0.87 9.08 -18.77
C TYR A 23 -1.36 8.30 -17.56
N VAL A 24 -2.00 8.99 -16.62
CA VAL A 24 -2.47 8.40 -15.37
C VAL A 24 -3.97 8.59 -15.21
N LYS A 25 -4.66 7.54 -14.78
CA LYS A 25 -6.07 7.55 -14.38
C LYS A 25 -6.19 7.08 -12.93
N ILE A 26 -7.04 7.75 -12.16
CA ILE A 26 -7.25 7.49 -10.73
C ILE A 26 -8.38 6.48 -10.54
N PHE A 27 -8.16 5.55 -9.63
CA PHE A 27 -9.15 4.60 -9.16
C PHE A 27 -9.28 4.76 -7.65
N ASP A 28 -10.15 5.67 -7.23
CA ASP A 28 -10.67 5.73 -5.87
C ASP A 28 -11.88 4.80 -5.76
N THR A 29 -11.84 3.86 -4.81
CA THR A 29 -12.97 2.97 -4.53
C THR A 29 -13.43 3.20 -3.09
N PRO A 30 -14.74 3.13 -2.78
CA PRO A 30 -15.87 2.97 -3.70
C PRO A 30 -16.34 4.28 -4.38
N LYS A 31 -15.68 5.42 -4.14
CA LYS A 31 -16.07 6.75 -4.66
C LYS A 31 -17.51 7.12 -4.30
N ILE A 32 -17.77 7.25 -3.01
CA ILE A 32 -19.11 7.43 -2.42
C ILE A 32 -19.33 8.82 -1.82
N TRP A 33 -18.55 9.81 -2.25
CA TRP A 33 -18.55 11.18 -1.74
C TRP A 33 -19.96 11.78 -1.68
N GLY A 34 -20.43 12.16 -0.49
CA GLY A 34 -21.74 12.78 -0.24
C GLY A 34 -22.95 11.84 -0.32
N LEU A 35 -22.76 10.53 -0.53
CA LEU A 35 -23.84 9.55 -0.49
C LEU A 35 -24.35 9.35 0.96
N PRO A 36 -25.55 8.77 1.17
CA PRO A 36 -26.06 8.49 2.50
C PRO A 36 -25.12 7.59 3.33
N PHE A 37 -25.12 7.77 4.65
CA PHE A 37 -24.36 6.92 5.55
C PHE A 37 -25.12 5.61 5.83
N GLY A 38 -24.88 4.57 5.01
CA GLY A 38 -25.55 3.27 5.15
C GLY A 38 -25.35 2.35 3.94
N LYS A 39 -26.16 1.29 3.86
CA LYS A 39 -26.10 0.28 2.77
C LYS A 39 -26.45 0.85 1.39
N GLU A 40 -27.06 2.02 1.35
CA GLU A 40 -27.42 2.76 0.14
C GLU A 40 -26.21 3.11 -0.74
N ILE A 41 -24.99 3.06 -0.19
CA ILE A 41 -23.74 3.24 -0.95
C ILE A 41 -23.39 2.04 -1.85
N MET A 42 -23.94 0.85 -1.57
CA MET A 42 -23.48 -0.39 -2.18
C MET A 42 -23.65 -0.45 -3.71
N PRO A 43 -24.72 0.08 -4.33
CA PRO A 43 -24.80 0.15 -5.79
C PRO A 43 -23.62 0.89 -6.43
N GLN A 44 -23.17 1.99 -5.81
CA GLN A 44 -22.00 2.74 -6.26
C GLN A 44 -20.71 1.96 -6.00
N ALA A 45 -20.58 1.29 -4.86
CA ALA A 45 -19.44 0.43 -4.57
C ALA A 45 -19.29 -0.71 -5.59
N VAL A 46 -20.38 -1.39 -5.93
CA VAL A 46 -20.40 -2.46 -6.95
C VAL A 46 -20.05 -1.92 -8.33
N LYS A 47 -20.59 -0.75 -8.72
CA LYS A 47 -20.23 -0.11 -9.99
C LYS A 47 -18.72 0.18 -10.06
N ARG A 48 -18.16 0.76 -9.01
CA ARG A 48 -16.74 1.15 -8.98
C ARG A 48 -15.83 -0.09 -8.82
N ALA A 49 -16.30 -1.17 -8.21
CA ALA A 49 -15.64 -2.47 -8.25
C ALA A 49 -15.55 -3.04 -9.67
N ALA A 50 -16.62 -2.95 -10.47
CA ALA A 50 -16.61 -3.37 -11.87
C ALA A 50 -15.64 -2.53 -12.71
N GLU A 51 -15.61 -1.21 -12.52
CA GLU A 51 -14.64 -0.34 -13.21
C GLU A 51 -13.18 -0.67 -12.83
N PHE A 52 -12.94 -1.06 -11.58
CA PHE A 52 -11.64 -1.53 -11.11
C PHE A 52 -11.27 -2.89 -11.74
N GLU A 53 -12.24 -3.81 -11.84
CA GLU A 53 -12.10 -5.09 -12.55
C GLU A 53 -11.74 -4.88 -14.03
N ASP A 54 -12.47 -4.03 -14.74
CA ASP A 54 -12.23 -3.69 -16.14
C ASP A 54 -10.83 -3.08 -16.37
N ALA A 55 -10.36 -2.26 -15.42
CA ALA A 55 -9.02 -1.68 -15.50
C ALA A 55 -7.93 -2.74 -15.42
N ILE A 56 -8.07 -3.75 -14.55
CA ILE A 56 -7.14 -4.87 -14.45
C ILE A 56 -7.24 -5.77 -15.68
N VAL A 57 -8.46 -6.17 -16.06
CA VAL A 57 -8.71 -7.03 -17.22
C VAL A 57 -8.11 -6.43 -18.49
N SER A 58 -8.33 -5.13 -18.74
CA SER A 58 -7.81 -4.47 -19.94
C SER A 58 -6.28 -4.46 -20.01
N ILE A 59 -5.58 -4.41 -18.87
CA ILE A 59 -4.12 -4.53 -18.82
C ILE A 59 -3.70 -5.95 -19.17
N LEU A 60 -4.33 -6.94 -18.51
CA LEU A 60 -3.97 -8.35 -18.66
C LEU A 60 -4.22 -8.84 -20.10
N GLU A 61 -5.31 -8.43 -20.74
CA GLU A 61 -5.62 -8.82 -22.11
C GLU A 61 -4.62 -8.32 -23.15
N ASN A 62 -3.87 -7.25 -22.83
CA ASN A 62 -2.84 -6.69 -23.69
C ASN A 62 -1.49 -7.42 -23.59
N MET A 63 -1.35 -8.44 -22.73
CA MET A 63 -0.06 -9.09 -22.50
C MET A 63 0.50 -9.80 -23.73
N ARG A 64 1.76 -9.51 -24.06
CA ARG A 64 2.49 -10.10 -25.19
C ARG A 64 3.79 -10.79 -24.78
N TYR A 65 4.59 -10.16 -23.92
CA TYR A 65 5.93 -10.64 -23.58
C TYR A 65 6.13 -10.87 -22.09
N ARG A 66 5.55 -10.02 -21.23
CA ARG A 66 5.68 -10.13 -19.79
C ARG A 66 4.47 -9.56 -19.05
N CYS A 67 3.94 -10.33 -18.10
CA CYS A 67 2.94 -9.92 -17.14
C CYS A 67 3.48 -10.14 -15.72
N ASP A 68 3.40 -9.12 -14.87
CA ASP A 68 3.69 -9.19 -13.45
C ASP A 68 2.41 -8.95 -12.66
N ILE A 69 2.09 -9.83 -11.72
CA ILE A 69 1.03 -9.65 -10.73
C ILE A 69 1.67 -9.82 -9.35
N SER A 70 1.80 -8.73 -8.62
CA SER A 70 2.32 -8.70 -7.27
C SER A 70 1.32 -8.08 -6.31
N SER A 71 1.09 -8.73 -5.18
CA SER A 71 0.18 -8.27 -4.13
C SER A 71 0.61 -8.79 -2.76
N LEU A 72 0.00 -8.29 -1.68
CA LEU A 72 0.17 -8.87 -0.35
C LEU A 72 -0.35 -10.31 -0.35
N ASN A 73 -1.62 -10.50 -0.71
CA ASN A 73 -2.26 -11.82 -0.72
C ASN A 73 -2.36 -12.36 -2.15
N ALA A 74 -2.33 -13.68 -2.30
CA ALA A 74 -2.81 -14.31 -3.52
C ALA A 74 -4.30 -13.93 -3.74
N PRO A 75 -4.75 -13.77 -4.99
CA PRO A 75 -6.13 -13.41 -5.28
C PRO A 75 -7.14 -14.38 -4.66
N ASP A 76 -8.23 -13.84 -4.13
CA ASP A 76 -9.37 -14.63 -3.67
C ASP A 76 -10.07 -15.36 -4.83
N ALA A 77 -11.11 -16.13 -4.52
CA ALA A 77 -11.78 -16.96 -5.54
C ALA A 77 -12.38 -16.13 -6.70
N GLU A 78 -12.93 -14.95 -6.41
CA GLU A 78 -13.52 -14.11 -7.45
C GLU A 78 -12.44 -13.45 -8.31
N TRP A 79 -11.41 -12.87 -7.70
CA TRP A 79 -10.28 -12.29 -8.43
C TRP A 79 -9.52 -13.34 -9.24
N ARG A 80 -9.35 -14.56 -8.73
CA ARG A 80 -8.73 -15.65 -9.50
C ARG A 80 -9.50 -15.92 -10.77
N LYS A 81 -10.83 -16.01 -10.70
CA LYS A 81 -11.67 -16.22 -11.88
C LYS A 81 -11.49 -15.10 -12.90
N VAL A 82 -11.49 -13.85 -12.47
CA VAL A 82 -11.28 -12.67 -13.34
C VAL A 82 -9.91 -12.73 -14.02
N ILE A 83 -8.84 -12.90 -13.23
CA ILE A 83 -7.45 -12.88 -13.70
C ILE A 83 -7.21 -14.03 -14.69
N LEU A 84 -7.61 -15.26 -14.33
CA LEU A 84 -7.41 -16.43 -15.20
C LEU A 84 -8.24 -16.36 -16.48
N SER A 85 -9.45 -15.78 -16.42
CA SER A 85 -10.25 -15.52 -17.62
C SER A 85 -9.60 -14.48 -18.54
N ALA A 86 -9.01 -13.42 -17.99
CA ALA A 86 -8.29 -12.42 -18.78
C ALA A 86 -7.02 -13.02 -19.42
N ILE A 87 -6.30 -13.88 -18.70
CA ILE A 87 -5.17 -14.65 -19.26
C ILE A 87 -5.66 -15.53 -20.41
N ASP A 88 -6.72 -16.32 -20.25
CA ASP A 88 -7.25 -17.14 -21.34
C ASP A 88 -7.60 -16.32 -22.59
N ARG A 89 -8.30 -15.19 -22.41
CA ARG A 89 -8.67 -14.30 -23.52
C ARG A 89 -7.44 -13.72 -24.22
N ALA A 90 -6.41 -13.33 -23.47
CA ALA A 90 -5.15 -12.84 -24.03
C ALA A 90 -4.48 -13.89 -24.94
N PHE A 91 -4.48 -15.17 -24.56
CA PHE A 91 -3.82 -16.24 -25.32
C PHE A 91 -4.70 -16.89 -26.39
N THR A 92 -6.02 -16.83 -26.23
CA THR A 92 -6.99 -17.25 -27.26
C THR A 92 -6.96 -16.31 -28.45
N LYS A 93 -6.73 -15.01 -28.23
CA LYS A 93 -6.55 -14.03 -29.29
C LYS A 93 -5.29 -14.33 -30.11
N LYS A 94 -5.47 -14.66 -31.39
CA LYS A 94 -4.36 -14.93 -32.33
C LYS A 94 -3.68 -13.62 -32.73
N ILE A 95 -2.44 -13.42 -32.27
CA ILE A 95 -1.65 -12.22 -32.55
C ILE A 95 -0.28 -12.55 -33.14
N ASN A 96 -0.10 -13.79 -33.63
CA ASN A 96 1.18 -14.32 -34.12
C ASN A 96 2.27 -14.28 -33.04
N ARG A 97 1.96 -14.82 -31.86
CA ARG A 97 2.92 -14.95 -30.75
C ARG A 97 4.07 -15.88 -31.15
N LYS A 98 5.30 -15.37 -31.07
CA LYS A 98 6.54 -16.13 -31.33
C LYS A 98 7.36 -16.40 -30.07
N ASP A 99 7.26 -15.51 -29.08
CA ASP A 99 7.83 -15.69 -27.76
C ASP A 99 6.78 -16.29 -26.82
N ARG A 100 7.24 -17.16 -25.90
CA ARG A 100 6.45 -17.50 -24.71
C ARG A 100 6.38 -16.27 -23.83
N THR A 101 5.17 -15.74 -23.63
CA THR A 101 4.93 -14.66 -22.67
C THR A 101 5.28 -15.16 -21.26
N GLN A 102 6.05 -14.37 -20.51
CA GLN A 102 6.38 -14.66 -19.11
C GLN A 102 5.29 -14.09 -18.20
N ILE A 103 4.70 -14.90 -17.32
CA ILE A 103 3.76 -14.45 -16.29
C ILE A 103 4.39 -14.71 -14.94
N ARG A 104 4.51 -13.68 -14.10
CA ARG A 104 5.10 -13.78 -12.76
C ARG A 104 4.09 -13.37 -11.70
N PHE A 105 3.91 -14.25 -10.73
CA PHE A 105 3.09 -14.03 -9.55
C PHE A 105 4.00 -13.88 -8.32
N LEU A 106 3.92 -12.75 -7.62
CA LEU A 106 4.75 -12.49 -6.44
C LEU A 106 3.90 -12.05 -5.26
N PHE A 107 3.78 -12.91 -4.25
CA PHE A 107 2.92 -12.68 -3.08
C PHE A 107 3.72 -12.63 -1.77
N ALA A 108 3.06 -12.27 -0.69
CA ALA A 108 3.64 -12.35 0.65
C ALA A 108 3.43 -13.73 1.28
N GLN A 109 4.17 -13.94 2.36
CA GLN A 109 3.70 -14.76 3.48
C GLN A 109 3.68 -13.85 4.70
N THR A 110 2.60 -13.88 5.48
CA THR A 110 2.43 -13.04 6.68
C THR A 110 2.46 -13.88 7.96
N PRO A 111 2.74 -13.30 9.13
CA PRO A 111 2.61 -14.02 10.40
C PRO A 111 1.22 -14.63 10.63
N THR A 112 0.15 -14.02 10.09
CA THR A 112 -1.22 -14.56 10.20
C THR A 112 -1.38 -15.89 9.48
N SER A 113 -0.49 -16.23 8.55
CA SER A 113 -0.53 -17.54 7.87
C SER A 113 -0.34 -18.73 8.82
N LEU A 114 0.34 -18.53 9.96
CA LEU A 114 0.47 -19.55 11.00
C LEU A 114 -0.87 -19.88 11.67
N LEU A 115 -1.84 -18.95 11.64
CA LEU A 115 -3.20 -19.20 12.12
C LEU A 115 -3.94 -20.22 11.25
N ASN A 116 -3.56 -20.35 9.98
CA ASN A 116 -4.09 -21.33 9.03
C ASN A 116 -3.35 -22.68 9.12
N GLY A 117 -2.61 -22.91 10.20
CA GLY A 117 -1.81 -24.12 10.43
C GLY A 117 -0.37 -24.00 9.92
N VAL A 118 0.50 -24.84 10.49
CA VAL A 118 1.96 -24.84 10.19
C VAL A 118 2.23 -25.17 8.72
N ASN A 119 1.41 -26.01 8.08
CA ASN A 119 1.58 -26.34 6.67
C ASN A 119 1.39 -25.11 5.77
N SER A 120 0.43 -24.22 6.09
CA SER A 120 0.19 -22.99 5.34
C SER A 120 1.39 -22.03 5.32
N TYR A 121 2.26 -22.13 6.33
CA TYR A 121 3.52 -21.38 6.37
C TYR A 121 4.53 -21.89 5.33
N PHE A 122 4.69 -23.22 5.21
CA PHE A 122 5.68 -23.82 4.30
C PHE A 122 5.15 -23.95 2.87
N GLU A 123 3.89 -24.32 2.70
CA GLU A 123 3.28 -24.66 1.41
C GLU A 123 2.60 -23.45 0.74
N GLY A 124 2.15 -22.47 1.53
CA GLY A 124 1.43 -21.28 1.09
C GLY A 124 -0.01 -21.24 1.64
N THR A 125 -0.66 -20.07 1.53
CA THR A 125 -2.05 -19.92 2.00
C THR A 125 -3.03 -20.71 1.12
N PRO A 126 -4.27 -20.97 1.59
CA PRO A 126 -5.30 -21.62 0.78
C PRO A 126 -5.51 -20.97 -0.60
N GLU A 127 -5.52 -19.63 -0.67
CA GLU A 127 -5.68 -18.86 -1.91
C GLU A 127 -4.48 -19.04 -2.85
N TYR A 128 -3.27 -19.12 -2.30
CA TYR A 128 -2.04 -19.38 -3.06
C TYR A 128 -2.06 -20.78 -3.69
N LEU A 129 -2.43 -21.80 -2.91
CA LEU A 129 -2.56 -23.18 -3.39
C LEU A 129 -3.70 -23.32 -4.40
N ALA A 130 -4.83 -22.64 -4.19
CA ALA A 130 -5.94 -22.62 -5.13
C ALA A 130 -5.54 -21.99 -6.46
N LEU A 131 -4.80 -20.87 -6.46
CA LEU A 131 -4.26 -20.27 -7.68
C LEU A 131 -3.37 -21.25 -8.45
N LYS A 132 -2.46 -21.93 -7.76
CA LYS A 132 -1.58 -22.94 -8.38
C LYS A 132 -2.38 -24.05 -9.05
N ASN A 133 -3.44 -24.53 -8.42
CA ASN A 133 -4.31 -25.58 -8.97
C ASN A 133 -5.15 -25.08 -10.14
N ASP A 134 -5.70 -23.87 -10.05
CA ASP A 134 -6.55 -23.30 -11.10
C ASP A 134 -5.73 -22.94 -12.35
N ILE A 135 -4.45 -22.57 -12.21
CA ILE A 135 -3.51 -22.41 -13.34
C ILE A 135 -3.28 -23.75 -14.06
N ILE A 136 -3.09 -24.85 -13.32
CA ILE A 136 -2.92 -26.19 -13.92
C ILE A 136 -4.13 -26.53 -14.79
N LYS A 137 -5.33 -26.40 -14.22
CA LYS A 137 -6.59 -26.68 -14.92
C LYS A 137 -6.74 -25.80 -16.16
N LEU A 138 -6.48 -24.50 -16.04
CA LEU A 138 -6.54 -23.58 -17.16
C LEU A 138 -5.63 -24.04 -18.31
N ILE A 139 -4.39 -24.39 -18.02
CA ILE A 139 -3.44 -24.83 -19.06
C ILE A 139 -3.88 -26.15 -19.68
N GLN A 140 -4.32 -27.13 -18.87
CA GLN A 140 -4.83 -28.40 -19.37
C GLN A 140 -6.02 -28.24 -20.31
N GLU A 141 -6.95 -27.34 -19.97
CA GLU A 141 -8.16 -27.10 -20.74
C GLU A 141 -7.92 -26.26 -22.01
N ARG A 142 -6.91 -25.37 -21.99
CA ARG A 142 -6.78 -24.31 -22.99
C ARG A 142 -5.52 -24.36 -23.85
N ARG A 143 -4.51 -25.16 -23.49
CA ARG A 143 -3.20 -25.18 -24.20
C ARG A 143 -3.30 -25.40 -25.70
N ASP A 144 -4.23 -26.23 -26.16
CA ASP A 144 -4.40 -26.54 -27.59
C ASP A 144 -5.04 -25.40 -28.39
N HIS A 145 -5.65 -24.43 -27.70
CA HIS A 145 -6.24 -23.24 -28.30
C HIS A 145 -5.27 -22.06 -28.38
N TRP A 146 -4.10 -22.13 -27.73
CA TRP A 146 -3.16 -21.03 -27.64
C TRP A 146 -2.03 -21.15 -28.68
N GLU A 147 -1.52 -20.02 -29.17
CA GLU A 147 -0.37 -20.02 -30.11
C GLU A 147 0.93 -20.48 -29.43
N CYS A 148 1.05 -20.20 -28.14
CA CYS A 148 2.15 -20.64 -27.28
C CYS A 148 1.65 -20.79 -25.85
N ILE A 149 2.24 -21.71 -25.09
CA ILE A 149 1.95 -21.84 -23.66
C ILE A 149 2.89 -20.89 -22.89
N PRO A 150 2.38 -20.06 -21.96
CA PRO A 150 3.20 -19.10 -21.22
C PRO A 150 4.33 -19.76 -20.40
N GLU A 151 5.37 -18.98 -20.11
CA GLU A 151 6.33 -19.29 -19.03
C GLU A 151 5.77 -18.71 -17.73
N ILE A 152 5.38 -19.55 -16.77
CA ILE A 152 4.75 -19.09 -15.53
C ILE A 152 5.67 -19.31 -14.34
N TRP A 153 5.90 -18.24 -13.58
CA TRP A 153 6.63 -18.24 -12.32
C TRP A 153 5.72 -17.78 -11.18
N ILE A 154 5.88 -18.41 -10.02
CA ILE A 154 5.22 -17.99 -8.79
C ILE A 154 6.22 -17.97 -7.64
N GLY A 155 6.11 -16.96 -6.78
CA GLY A 155 6.98 -16.80 -5.64
C GLY A 155 6.29 -16.14 -4.46
N ARG A 156 6.82 -16.44 -3.27
CA ARG A 156 6.45 -15.79 -2.02
C ARG A 156 7.68 -15.09 -1.45
N PHE A 157 7.56 -13.80 -1.17
CA PHE A 157 8.62 -12.98 -0.60
C PHE A 157 8.33 -12.67 0.87
N TYR A 158 9.14 -13.18 1.79
CA TYR A 158 8.95 -13.02 3.24
C TYR A 158 10.17 -13.46 4.06
N ARG A 159 10.19 -12.99 5.31
CA ARG A 159 10.99 -13.51 6.41
C ARG A 159 10.27 -13.34 7.74
N ILE A 160 9.94 -14.46 8.38
CA ILE A 160 9.06 -14.50 9.56
C ILE A 160 9.70 -15.22 10.75
N VAL A 161 10.17 -16.47 10.58
CA VAL A 161 10.56 -17.35 11.69
C VAL A 161 11.77 -16.84 12.46
N ASP A 162 12.79 -16.30 11.79
CA ASP A 162 13.94 -15.72 12.50
C ASP A 162 13.53 -14.50 13.32
N GLY A 163 12.62 -13.66 12.78
CA GLY A 163 12.04 -12.55 13.53
C GLY A 163 11.23 -13.00 14.76
N LEU A 164 10.45 -14.09 14.64
CA LEU A 164 9.69 -14.65 15.77
C LEU A 164 10.60 -15.30 16.82
N LYS A 165 11.59 -16.08 16.40
CA LYS A 165 12.55 -16.76 17.28
C LYS A 165 13.34 -15.74 18.11
N VAL A 166 13.95 -14.75 17.45
CA VAL A 166 14.70 -13.71 18.18
C VAL A 166 13.76 -12.81 18.99
N SER A 167 12.52 -12.55 18.54
CA SER A 167 11.54 -11.83 19.35
C SER A 167 11.09 -12.60 20.61
N LEU A 168 11.12 -13.94 20.60
CA LEU A 168 10.86 -14.76 21.78
C LEU A 168 12.09 -14.81 22.69
N GLU A 169 13.30 -14.92 22.14
CA GLU A 169 14.57 -14.92 22.89
C GLU A 169 14.84 -13.57 23.58
N LYS A 170 14.51 -12.44 22.92
CA LYS A 170 14.51 -11.07 23.51
C LYS A 170 13.64 -10.94 24.76
N LYS A 171 12.68 -11.85 25.01
CA LYS A 171 11.85 -11.83 26.23
C LYS A 171 12.55 -12.42 27.45
N VAL A 172 13.64 -13.15 27.26
CA VAL A 172 14.30 -13.94 28.31
C VAL A 172 15.73 -13.47 28.60
N LEU A 173 16.30 -12.65 27.71
CA LEU A 173 17.68 -12.16 27.78
C LEU A 173 17.72 -10.62 27.78
N PRO A 174 18.71 -9.98 28.44
CA PRO A 174 18.84 -8.51 28.50
C PRO A 174 18.85 -7.83 27.11
N GLU A 175 18.15 -6.69 26.97
CA GLU A 175 18.00 -5.93 25.71
C GLU A 175 19.36 -5.55 25.07
N GLU A 176 20.42 -5.40 25.88
CA GLU A 176 21.79 -5.03 25.47
C GLU A 176 22.52 -6.12 24.66
N ILE A 177 22.04 -7.37 24.68
CA ILE A 177 22.68 -8.50 24.01
C ILE A 177 22.26 -8.62 22.54
N PHE A 178 21.16 -7.98 22.14
CA PHE A 178 20.62 -8.11 20.79
C PHE A 178 20.69 -6.81 20.00
N PRO A 179 21.30 -6.82 18.80
CA PRO A 179 21.12 -5.75 17.82
C PRO A 179 19.62 -5.48 17.59
N GLU A 180 19.16 -4.23 17.74
CA GLU A 180 17.76 -3.83 17.51
C GLU A 180 17.26 -4.19 16.09
N ASP A 181 18.18 -4.32 15.14
CA ASP A 181 17.94 -4.41 13.69
C ASP A 181 17.74 -5.84 13.16
N ASP A 182 18.28 -6.86 13.82
CA ASP A 182 18.31 -8.26 13.33
C ASP A 182 17.06 -9.09 13.72
N THR A 183 15.98 -8.40 14.10
CA THR A 183 14.74 -9.03 14.62
C THR A 183 13.50 -8.68 13.81
N ARG A 184 13.70 -7.97 12.69
CA ARG A 184 12.61 -7.40 11.90
C ARG A 184 12.12 -8.40 10.86
N MET A 185 10.81 -8.56 10.85
CA MET A 185 10.07 -9.33 9.86
C MET A 185 9.84 -8.48 8.62
N THR A 186 9.85 -9.11 7.45
CA THR A 186 9.52 -8.46 6.18
C THR A 186 8.71 -9.40 5.31
N TRP A 187 7.95 -8.84 4.37
CA TRP A 187 7.22 -9.57 3.34
C TRP A 187 6.86 -8.64 2.19
N ASN A 188 6.40 -9.21 1.07
CA ASN A 188 5.89 -8.41 -0.03
C ASN A 188 4.66 -7.62 0.41
N HIS A 189 4.65 -6.31 0.20
CA HIS A 189 3.47 -5.49 0.39
C HIS A 189 3.16 -4.64 -0.84
N THR A 190 3.91 -4.83 -1.93
CA THR A 190 3.61 -4.20 -3.22
C THR A 190 2.28 -4.67 -3.78
N LYS A 191 1.66 -3.82 -4.59
CA LYS A 191 0.42 -4.08 -5.32
C LYS A 191 0.60 -3.53 -6.72
N ILE A 192 1.14 -4.38 -7.59
CA ILE A 192 1.56 -4.03 -8.94
C ILE A 192 0.96 -5.06 -9.88
N ILE A 193 0.18 -4.60 -10.86
CA ILE A 193 -0.14 -5.39 -12.05
C ILE A 193 0.47 -4.65 -13.23
N ALA A 194 1.37 -5.27 -13.97
CA ALA A 194 2.07 -4.60 -15.07
C ALA A 194 2.29 -5.51 -16.27
N VAL A 195 2.20 -4.94 -17.46
CA VAL A 195 2.30 -5.65 -18.73
C VAL A 195 3.22 -4.93 -19.70
N ASP A 196 4.17 -5.70 -20.26
CA ASP A 196 5.05 -5.35 -21.37
C ASP A 196 5.77 -4.00 -21.26
N GLY A 197 6.00 -3.51 -20.04
CA GLY A 197 6.64 -2.23 -19.76
C GLY A 197 5.83 -0.99 -20.13
N ILE A 198 4.55 -1.11 -20.49
CA ILE A 198 3.73 -0.01 -21.05
C ILE A 198 2.44 0.24 -20.28
N GLU A 199 1.85 -0.77 -19.66
CA GLU A 199 0.67 -0.57 -18.80
C GLU A 199 0.92 -1.10 -17.40
N SER A 200 0.49 -0.34 -16.39
CA SER A 200 0.52 -0.80 -15.00
C SER A 200 -0.65 -0.28 -14.18
N PHE A 201 -0.99 -1.03 -13.14
CA PHE A 201 -1.93 -0.67 -12.10
C PHE A 201 -1.22 -0.77 -10.76
N VAL A 202 -1.13 0.34 -10.04
CA VAL A 202 -0.34 0.46 -8.80
C VAL A 202 -1.11 1.25 -7.74
N GLY A 203 -1.10 0.79 -6.49
CA GLY A 203 -1.66 1.54 -5.37
C GLY A 203 -1.89 0.73 -4.10
N GLY A 204 -2.93 1.09 -3.34
CA GLY A 204 -3.21 0.52 -2.01
C GLY A 204 -4.08 -0.74 -2.01
N HIS A 205 -4.78 -1.03 -3.11
CA HIS A 205 -5.76 -2.11 -3.18
C HIS A 205 -5.14 -3.52 -3.14
N ASN A 206 -5.61 -4.37 -2.23
CA ASN A 206 -5.35 -5.81 -2.24
C ASN A 206 -6.27 -6.52 -3.25
N LEU A 207 -5.85 -7.70 -3.72
CA LEU A 207 -6.67 -8.56 -4.59
C LEU A 207 -7.69 -9.38 -3.79
N ASN A 208 -8.48 -8.69 -2.96
CA ASN A 208 -9.58 -9.27 -2.18
C ASN A 208 -10.89 -8.55 -2.58
N MET A 209 -11.71 -9.22 -3.38
CA MET A 209 -12.96 -8.71 -3.97
C MET A 209 -14.02 -8.47 -2.90
N ASP A 210 -13.96 -9.23 -1.80
CA ASP A 210 -14.80 -9.06 -0.61
C ASP A 210 -14.82 -7.61 -0.12
N LEU A 211 -13.66 -6.96 -0.12
CA LEU A 211 -13.48 -5.59 0.36
C LEU A 211 -14.21 -4.53 -0.48
N PHE A 212 -14.63 -4.88 -1.70
CA PHE A 212 -15.30 -3.99 -2.63
C PHE A 212 -16.81 -4.27 -2.72
N LYS A 213 -17.19 -5.55 -2.64
CA LYS A 213 -18.57 -6.00 -2.92
C LYS A 213 -19.41 -6.19 -1.67
N ASN A 214 -18.80 -6.33 -0.49
CA ASN A 214 -19.54 -6.53 0.76
C ASN A 214 -19.63 -5.26 1.59
N TYR A 215 -20.70 -5.17 2.37
CA TYR A 215 -20.91 -4.06 3.29
C TYR A 215 -20.31 -4.39 4.66
N PRO A 216 -19.43 -3.54 5.20
CA PRO A 216 -18.97 -2.28 4.61
C PRO A 216 -17.80 -2.42 3.62
N PRO A 217 -17.75 -1.61 2.55
CA PRO A 217 -16.62 -1.59 1.63
C PRO A 217 -15.44 -0.79 2.22
N VAL A 218 -14.22 -1.07 1.78
CA VAL A 218 -13.03 -0.28 2.12
C VAL A 218 -12.88 0.91 1.17
N HIS A 219 -12.48 2.07 1.70
CA HIS A 219 -12.01 3.18 0.87
C HIS A 219 -10.52 3.03 0.55
N ASP A 220 -10.12 3.07 -0.72
CA ASP A 220 -8.71 2.96 -1.11
C ASP A 220 -8.43 3.62 -2.48
N VAL A 221 -7.16 3.82 -2.82
CA VAL A 221 -6.71 4.52 -4.03
C VAL A 221 -5.62 3.75 -4.76
N SER A 222 -5.82 3.58 -6.07
CA SER A 222 -4.80 3.14 -7.03
C SER A 222 -4.81 4.02 -8.27
N VAL A 223 -3.78 3.86 -9.10
CA VAL A 223 -3.70 4.49 -10.41
C VAL A 223 -3.45 3.45 -11.49
N LYS A 224 -4.09 3.63 -12.65
CA LYS A 224 -3.69 2.98 -13.90
C LYS A 224 -2.78 3.93 -14.66
N VAL A 225 -1.60 3.45 -15.05
CA VAL A 225 -0.61 4.18 -15.83
C VAL A 225 -0.47 3.53 -17.21
N ILE A 226 -0.48 4.36 -18.24
CA ILE A 226 -0.09 4.00 -19.61
C ILE A 226 1.16 4.82 -19.93
N GLY A 227 2.31 4.17 -20.04
CA GLY A 227 3.58 4.86 -20.25
C GLY A 227 4.81 4.11 -19.73
N THR A 228 5.97 4.75 -19.84
CA THR A 228 7.26 4.13 -19.51
C THR A 228 7.48 3.88 -18.01
N ALA A 229 6.68 4.50 -17.14
CA ALA A 229 6.70 4.20 -15.70
C ALA A 229 6.26 2.75 -15.39
N SER A 230 5.51 2.12 -16.30
CA SER A 230 5.12 0.72 -16.17
C SER A 230 6.34 -0.21 -16.28
N LEU A 231 7.28 0.06 -17.19
CA LEU A 231 8.57 -0.65 -17.23
C LEU A 231 9.33 -0.52 -15.91
N SER A 232 9.31 0.67 -15.30
CA SER A 232 9.98 0.89 -14.02
C SER A 232 9.41 0.02 -12.89
N SER A 233 8.08 -0.20 -12.85
CA SER A 233 7.49 -1.13 -11.87
C SER A 233 7.94 -2.58 -12.08
N GLN A 234 8.10 -3.01 -13.34
CA GLN A 234 8.59 -4.34 -13.67
C GLN A 234 10.10 -4.51 -13.38
N LEU A 235 10.89 -3.45 -13.59
CA LEU A 235 12.30 -3.43 -13.19
C LEU A 235 12.47 -3.47 -11.67
N PHE A 236 11.60 -2.80 -10.91
CA PHE A 236 11.60 -2.93 -9.45
C PHE A 236 11.37 -4.39 -9.02
N LEU A 237 10.37 -5.05 -9.62
CA LEU A 237 10.08 -6.45 -9.34
C LEU A 237 11.24 -7.37 -9.73
N ASN A 238 12.03 -7.06 -10.77
CA ASN A 238 13.24 -7.84 -11.07
C ASN A 238 14.18 -7.91 -9.88
N ASN A 239 14.42 -6.78 -9.21
CA ASN A 239 15.30 -6.75 -8.04
C ASN A 239 14.76 -7.62 -6.90
N MET A 240 13.44 -7.74 -6.76
CA MET A 240 12.84 -8.66 -5.78
C MET A 240 12.99 -10.13 -6.21
N TRP A 241 12.83 -10.45 -7.49
CA TRP A 241 13.02 -11.80 -8.05
C TRP A 241 14.47 -12.29 -8.03
N GLU A 242 15.42 -11.37 -7.89
CA GLU A 242 16.85 -11.65 -7.70
C GLU A 242 17.22 -11.98 -6.23
N ALA A 243 16.29 -11.79 -5.29
CA ALA A 243 16.54 -12.12 -3.89
C ALA A 243 16.86 -13.61 -3.69
N ASN A 244 17.67 -13.88 -2.67
CA ASN A 244 18.07 -15.23 -2.32
C ASN A 244 16.93 -16.00 -1.62
N THR A 245 17.20 -17.25 -1.24
CA THR A 245 16.22 -18.14 -0.61
C THR A 245 15.83 -17.77 0.82
N ASP A 246 16.53 -16.83 1.45
CA ASP A 246 16.13 -16.27 2.75
C ASP A 246 14.85 -15.44 2.65
N LEU A 247 14.70 -14.75 1.51
CA LEU A 247 13.61 -13.80 1.30
C LEU A 247 12.59 -14.29 0.27
N LEU A 248 12.99 -15.14 -0.68
CA LEU A 248 12.15 -15.49 -1.81
C LEU A 248 12.10 -17.01 -2.06
N THR A 249 10.88 -17.53 -2.07
CA THR A 249 10.59 -18.81 -2.71
C THR A 249 10.30 -18.62 -4.19
N LYS A 250 10.73 -19.57 -5.03
CA LYS A 250 10.53 -19.57 -6.48
C LYS A 250 10.07 -20.94 -6.93
N GLU A 251 9.03 -20.94 -7.75
CA GLU A 251 8.55 -22.10 -8.47
C GLU A 251 8.23 -21.69 -9.91
N PHE A 252 8.42 -22.60 -10.86
CA PHE A 252 7.90 -22.43 -12.21
C PHE A 252 6.98 -23.60 -12.55
N PHE A 253 6.05 -23.36 -13.47
CA PHE A 253 5.19 -24.42 -13.97
C PHE A 253 5.85 -25.15 -15.14
N ASP A 254 6.14 -26.44 -14.95
CA ASP A 254 6.63 -27.33 -15.99
C ASP A 254 5.45 -27.88 -16.79
N ILE A 255 5.44 -27.60 -18.09
CA ILE A 255 4.33 -27.92 -19.00
C ILE A 255 4.38 -29.38 -19.45
N ASP A 256 5.59 -29.96 -19.53
CA ASP A 256 5.80 -31.32 -20.02
C ASP A 256 5.45 -32.30 -18.89
N GLU A 257 5.82 -31.96 -17.66
CA GLU A 257 5.50 -32.74 -16.47
C GLU A 257 4.17 -32.33 -15.82
N ASN A 258 3.54 -31.26 -16.31
CA ASN A 258 2.28 -30.71 -15.82
C ASN A 258 2.26 -30.51 -14.29
N ARG A 259 3.33 -29.93 -13.74
CA ARG A 259 3.48 -29.72 -12.30
C ARG A 259 4.31 -28.47 -11.97
N TRP A 260 4.16 -28.00 -10.73
CA TRP A 260 5.05 -26.97 -10.20
C TRP A 260 6.41 -27.57 -9.83
N VAL A 261 7.47 -26.89 -10.23
CA VAL A 261 8.86 -27.28 -9.97
C VAL A 261 9.50 -26.22 -9.08
N ASN A 262 10.10 -26.67 -7.97
CA ASN A 262 10.86 -25.80 -7.09
C ASN A 262 12.12 -25.28 -7.81
N ALA A 263 12.31 -23.97 -7.77
CA ALA A 263 13.43 -23.25 -8.35
C ALA A 263 14.14 -22.34 -7.34
N ASN A 264 14.02 -22.66 -6.04
CA ASN A 264 14.72 -21.97 -4.98
C ASN A 264 16.23 -22.05 -5.24
N GLY A 265 16.94 -20.94 -5.03
CA GLY A 265 18.40 -20.86 -5.18
C GLY A 265 18.90 -20.79 -6.62
N ILE A 266 18.03 -20.91 -7.63
CA ILE A 266 18.45 -20.73 -9.03
C ILE A 266 18.70 -19.25 -9.31
N VAL A 267 19.96 -18.88 -9.51
CA VAL A 267 20.39 -17.50 -9.75
C VAL A 267 20.01 -17.05 -11.16
N GLY A 268 19.63 -15.77 -11.32
CA GLY A 268 19.33 -15.17 -12.63
C GLY A 268 18.03 -15.66 -13.28
N LYS A 269 17.18 -16.37 -12.54
CA LYS A 269 15.86 -16.84 -12.98
C LYS A 269 14.73 -16.27 -12.11
N PRO A 270 13.58 -15.90 -12.70
CA PRO A 270 13.30 -15.88 -14.15
C PRO A 270 14.17 -14.90 -14.92
N ALA A 271 14.58 -15.27 -16.15
CA ALA A 271 15.33 -14.37 -17.02
C ALA A 271 14.38 -13.28 -17.53
N ASP A 272 14.82 -12.02 -17.56
CA ASP A 272 13.96 -10.91 -17.98
C ASP A 272 13.78 -10.87 -19.51
N PRO A 273 12.59 -11.18 -20.06
CA PRO A 273 12.36 -11.11 -21.50
C PRO A 273 12.41 -9.67 -22.02
N LEU A 274 12.18 -8.66 -21.18
CA LEU A 274 12.17 -7.26 -21.61
C LEU A 274 13.56 -6.73 -21.99
N LYS A 275 14.62 -7.51 -21.73
CA LYS A 275 15.99 -7.20 -22.16
C LYS A 275 16.29 -7.64 -23.60
N LYS A 276 15.42 -8.43 -24.23
CA LYS A 276 15.63 -8.88 -25.62
C LYS A 276 15.44 -7.69 -26.58
N GLU A 277 16.33 -7.57 -27.56
CA GLU A 277 16.36 -6.45 -28.52
C GLU A 277 15.00 -6.19 -29.17
N HIS A 278 14.37 -7.21 -29.77
CA HIS A 278 13.07 -7.06 -30.44
C HIS A 278 11.90 -6.70 -29.50
N ILE A 279 12.05 -6.95 -28.19
CA ILE A 279 11.07 -6.57 -27.17
C ILE A 279 11.32 -5.13 -26.73
N THR A 280 12.57 -4.70 -26.59
CA THR A 280 12.92 -3.29 -26.36
C THR A 280 12.40 -2.42 -27.52
N GLU A 281 12.62 -2.84 -28.76
CA GLU A 281 12.07 -2.16 -29.95
C GLU A 281 10.53 -2.11 -29.94
N TYR A 282 9.87 -3.17 -29.46
CA TYR A 282 8.42 -3.18 -29.26
C TYR A 282 7.97 -2.13 -28.24
N ILE A 283 8.66 -2.04 -27.10
CA ILE A 283 8.37 -1.06 -26.04
C ILE A 283 8.57 0.37 -26.57
N ASP A 284 9.67 0.62 -27.29
CA ASP A 284 9.95 1.93 -27.88
C ASP A 284 8.88 2.32 -28.91
N ARG A 285 8.46 1.39 -29.77
CA ARG A 285 7.34 1.63 -30.68
C ARG A 285 6.04 1.93 -29.92
N LYS A 286 5.74 1.20 -28.85
CA LYS A 286 4.55 1.43 -28.02
C LYS A 286 4.58 2.79 -27.32
N LYS A 287 5.75 3.21 -26.84
CA LYS A 287 5.99 4.54 -26.29
C LYS A 287 5.72 5.64 -27.33
N GLU A 288 6.19 5.48 -28.56
CA GLU A 288 5.87 6.40 -29.66
C GLU A 288 4.38 6.41 -30.02
N GLU A 289 3.74 5.24 -30.07
CA GLU A 289 2.29 5.11 -30.31
C GLU A 289 1.50 5.86 -29.22
N CYS A 290 1.89 5.76 -27.95
CA CYS A 290 1.24 6.48 -26.85
C CYS A 290 1.40 8.01 -26.95
N LEU A 291 2.51 8.49 -27.51
CA LEU A 291 2.71 9.92 -27.79
C LEU A 291 1.82 10.40 -28.93
N LYS A 292 1.76 9.63 -30.03
CA LYS A 292 0.99 9.98 -31.22
C LYS A 292 -0.53 9.84 -30.99
N ASN A 293 -0.92 8.86 -30.18
CA ASN A 293 -2.30 8.50 -29.89
C ASN A 293 -2.51 8.45 -28.36
N PRO A 294 -2.67 9.60 -27.69
CA PRO A 294 -3.00 9.63 -26.27
C PRO A 294 -4.28 8.81 -25.98
N PRO A 295 -4.44 8.27 -24.75
CA PRO A 295 -5.67 7.60 -24.33
C PRO A 295 -6.90 8.48 -24.60
N LYS A 296 -7.95 7.88 -25.18
CA LYS A 296 -9.18 8.60 -25.55
C LYS A 296 -10.07 8.93 -24.35
N ASP A 297 -9.92 8.18 -23.27
CA ASP A 297 -10.67 8.40 -22.03
C ASP A 297 -10.16 9.70 -21.35
N PRO A 298 -11.02 10.71 -21.18
CA PRO A 298 -10.63 12.01 -20.65
C PRO A 298 -10.24 12.00 -19.17
N GLU A 299 -10.49 10.90 -18.44
CA GLU A 299 -10.00 10.71 -17.07
C GLU A 299 -8.48 10.50 -17.04
N TYR A 300 -7.86 10.08 -18.15
CA TYR A 300 -6.41 10.03 -18.25
C TYR A 300 -5.82 11.42 -18.35
N LYS A 301 -4.92 11.74 -17.42
CA LYS A 301 -4.15 12.99 -17.44
C LYS A 301 -2.71 12.71 -17.81
N LYS A 302 -2.17 13.53 -18.70
CA LYS A 302 -0.76 13.50 -19.04
C LYS A 302 0.05 13.98 -17.84
N THR A 303 1.10 13.24 -17.50
CA THR A 303 2.07 13.64 -16.48
C THR A 303 3.26 14.34 -17.13
N SER A 304 3.93 15.26 -16.43
CA SER A 304 5.25 15.71 -16.87
C SER A 304 6.31 14.65 -16.56
N ARG A 305 6.29 14.11 -15.34
CA ARG A 305 7.20 13.05 -14.89
C ARG A 305 6.50 12.12 -13.89
N ILE A 306 6.87 10.85 -13.94
CA ILE A 306 6.62 9.88 -12.89
C ILE A 306 7.97 9.34 -12.41
N LEU A 307 8.28 9.52 -11.12
CA LEU A 307 9.40 8.86 -10.45
C LEU A 307 8.90 7.60 -9.75
N SER A 308 9.41 6.46 -10.18
CA SER A 308 9.23 5.17 -9.53
C SER A 308 10.27 5.00 -8.45
N VAL A 309 9.84 4.72 -7.22
CA VAL A 309 10.73 4.49 -6.07
C VAL A 309 10.13 3.39 -5.20
N GLY A 310 10.99 2.61 -4.57
CA GLY A 310 10.53 1.57 -3.66
C GLY A 310 11.54 1.25 -2.58
N LYS A 311 11.11 0.39 -1.67
CA LYS A 311 11.92 -0.19 -0.62
C LYS A 311 11.71 -1.69 -0.55
N TYR A 312 12.76 -2.44 -0.25
CA TYR A 312 12.74 -3.90 -0.19
C TYR A 312 14.03 -4.41 0.45
N TRP A 313 14.05 -5.69 0.80
CA TRP A 313 15.24 -6.38 1.29
C TRP A 313 15.89 -7.12 0.12
N SER A 314 17.23 -7.07 0.01
CA SER A 314 17.97 -7.83 -1.00
C SER A 314 18.71 -9.06 -0.45
N GLY A 315 18.70 -9.24 0.86
CA GLY A 315 19.51 -10.23 1.57
C GLY A 315 19.21 -10.25 3.07
N PRO A 316 19.95 -11.07 3.83
CA PRO A 316 19.62 -11.40 5.21
C PRO A 316 19.94 -10.30 6.22
N ASP A 317 20.91 -9.41 5.97
CA ASP A 317 21.29 -8.40 6.96
C ASP A 317 20.59 -7.06 6.66
N MET A 318 19.66 -6.64 7.51
CA MET A 318 18.94 -5.37 7.33
C MET A 318 19.89 -4.18 7.16
N ARG A 319 21.04 -4.18 7.83
CA ARG A 319 21.94 -3.02 7.89
C ARG A 319 22.57 -2.72 6.53
N THR A 320 22.77 -3.74 5.72
CA THR A 320 23.43 -3.69 4.42
C THR A 320 22.47 -3.96 3.27
N ASP A 321 21.47 -4.81 3.50
CA ASP A 321 20.57 -5.34 2.48
C ASP A 321 19.20 -4.66 2.44
N TYR A 322 18.86 -3.83 3.43
CA TYR A 322 17.64 -3.04 3.37
C TYR A 322 17.79 -1.85 2.42
N LYS A 323 17.11 -1.90 1.28
CA LYS A 323 17.05 -0.82 0.31
C LYS A 323 15.96 0.15 0.72
N LYS A 324 16.34 1.22 1.44
CA LYS A 324 15.45 2.23 2.04
C LYS A 324 15.05 3.40 1.11
N GLY A 325 14.82 3.11 -0.18
CA GLY A 325 14.55 4.16 -1.18
C GLY A 325 13.31 4.97 -0.87
N SER A 326 12.22 4.32 -0.44
CA SER A 326 11.00 5.05 -0.08
C SER A 326 11.13 5.90 1.18
N GLU A 327 11.92 5.50 2.17
CA GLU A 327 12.19 6.31 3.37
C GLU A 327 12.92 7.61 3.01
N ILE A 328 13.95 7.51 2.17
CA ILE A 328 14.68 8.69 1.66
C ILE A 328 13.72 9.61 0.91
N MET A 329 12.84 9.05 0.08
CA MET A 329 11.82 9.83 -0.61
C MET A 329 10.89 10.55 0.35
N LYS A 330 10.29 9.85 1.32
CA LYS A 330 9.35 10.45 2.28
C LYS A 330 10.01 11.56 3.09
N GLU A 331 11.18 11.31 3.66
CA GLU A 331 11.92 12.32 4.42
C GLU A 331 12.17 13.57 3.58
N PHE A 332 12.67 13.36 2.36
CA PHE A 332 13.06 14.46 1.49
C PHE A 332 11.85 15.32 1.09
N ILE A 333 10.76 14.72 0.62
CA ILE A 333 9.59 15.49 0.18
C ILE A 333 8.89 16.21 1.33
N ILE A 334 8.87 15.61 2.53
CA ILE A 334 8.26 16.22 3.72
C ILE A 334 9.09 17.42 4.18
N LYS A 335 10.41 17.26 4.33
CA LYS A 335 11.29 18.32 4.86
C LYS A 335 11.56 19.45 3.88
N ASN A 336 11.22 19.27 2.60
CA ASN A 336 11.37 20.29 1.56
C ASN A 336 10.01 20.82 1.05
N ALA A 337 8.90 20.46 1.69
CA ALA A 337 7.59 21.05 1.39
C ALA A 337 7.57 22.54 1.77
N LYS A 338 7.01 23.36 0.89
CA LYS A 338 7.05 24.82 0.97
C LYS A 338 5.82 25.41 1.63
N LYS A 339 4.64 24.85 1.35
CA LYS A 339 3.34 25.43 1.70
C LYS A 339 2.40 24.42 2.32
N LYS A 340 2.25 23.23 1.73
CA LYS A 340 1.18 22.33 2.16
C LYS A 340 1.50 20.87 1.94
N ILE A 341 1.29 20.08 2.99
CA ILE A 341 1.33 18.62 2.94
C ILE A 341 -0.08 18.11 3.24
N ARG A 342 -0.56 17.23 2.37
CA ARG A 342 -1.85 16.53 2.53
C ARG A 342 -1.62 15.03 2.53
N MET A 343 -2.11 14.32 3.54
CA MET A 343 -1.92 12.87 3.66
C MET A 343 -3.25 12.17 3.86
N SER A 344 -3.50 11.12 3.10
CA SER A 344 -4.62 10.19 3.34
C SER A 344 -4.05 8.79 3.54
N GLN A 345 -4.24 8.25 4.74
CA GLN A 345 -3.58 7.04 5.22
C GLN A 345 -4.55 6.13 5.97
N GLN A 346 -4.23 4.84 6.06
CA GLN A 346 -4.88 3.99 7.04
C GLN A 346 -4.57 4.47 8.46
N ASP A 347 -3.27 4.54 8.79
CA ASP A 347 -2.77 5.05 10.04
C ASP A 347 -1.51 5.88 9.77
N LEU A 348 -1.27 6.88 10.61
CA LEU A 348 0.02 7.58 10.67
C LEU A 348 0.82 7.16 11.92
N VAL A 349 0.11 6.90 13.02
CA VAL A 349 0.66 6.37 14.28
C VAL A 349 0.03 5.02 14.56
N SER A 350 0.85 4.00 14.81
CA SER A 350 0.38 2.62 14.98
C SER A 350 0.61 2.11 16.41
N ALA A 351 -0.44 1.57 17.04
CA ALA A 351 -0.34 0.92 18.35
C ALA A 351 0.54 -0.35 18.33
N TRP A 352 0.84 -0.89 17.15
CA TRP A 352 1.79 -1.99 16.94
C TRP A 352 3.25 -1.58 17.12
N LYS A 353 3.52 -0.28 17.29
CA LYS A 353 4.87 0.25 17.46
C LYS A 353 5.00 0.87 18.83
N LYS A 354 5.91 0.31 19.64
CA LYS A 354 6.08 0.69 21.04
C LYS A 354 6.60 2.12 21.16
N GLN A 355 7.58 2.49 20.34
CA GLN A 355 8.37 3.70 20.53
C GLN A 355 8.02 4.80 19.52
N TRP A 356 8.03 6.04 20.00
CA TRP A 356 7.89 7.24 19.18
C TRP A 356 9.04 7.37 18.17
N LYS A 357 10.27 7.00 18.55
CA LYS A 357 11.45 7.06 17.67
C LYS A 357 11.25 6.33 16.34
N ASP A 358 10.41 5.29 16.32
CA ASP A 358 10.10 4.47 15.14
C ASP A 358 9.13 5.18 14.16
N HIS A 359 8.39 6.21 14.62
CA HIS A 359 7.41 6.95 13.83
C HIS A 359 8.06 8.09 13.05
N HIS A 360 9.03 7.74 12.20
CA HIS A 360 9.88 8.68 11.46
C HIS A 360 9.09 9.74 10.68
N VAL A 361 7.99 9.37 10.02
CA VAL A 361 7.17 10.32 9.26
C VAL A 361 6.60 11.42 10.16
N CYS A 362 6.11 11.08 11.36
CA CYS A 362 5.59 12.08 12.30
C CYS A 362 6.71 13.02 12.77
N ARG A 363 7.91 12.48 13.01
CA ARG A 363 9.08 13.27 13.41
C ARG A 363 9.50 14.24 12.30
N TRP A 364 9.57 13.76 11.05
CA TRP A 364 9.88 14.60 9.90
C TRP A 364 8.85 15.71 9.68
N LEU A 365 7.56 15.45 9.94
CA LEU A 365 6.52 16.47 9.89
C LEU A 365 6.74 17.56 10.95
N ILE A 366 7.07 17.17 12.20
CA ILE A 366 7.43 18.13 13.26
C ILE A 366 8.66 18.96 12.84
N GLU A 367 9.72 18.31 12.36
CA GLU A 367 10.93 18.99 11.88
C GLU A 367 10.64 19.97 10.73
N ALA A 368 9.79 19.58 9.77
CA ALA A 368 9.40 20.42 8.64
C ALA A 368 8.57 21.63 9.11
N LEU A 369 7.61 21.43 10.02
CA LEU A 369 6.79 22.50 10.57
C LEU A 369 7.59 23.51 11.40
N LEU A 370 8.55 23.03 12.20
CA LEU A 370 9.42 23.91 12.99
C LEU A 370 10.39 24.71 12.11
N SER A 371 10.85 24.14 10.99
CA SER A 371 11.79 24.80 10.09
C SER A 371 11.13 25.71 9.05
N ASN A 372 9.86 25.50 8.73
CA ASN A 372 9.10 26.28 7.77
C ASN A 372 7.81 26.86 8.40
N PRO A 373 7.74 28.16 8.71
CA PRO A 373 6.57 28.79 9.34
C PRO A 373 5.33 28.87 8.43
N GLU A 374 5.49 28.74 7.11
CA GLU A 374 4.39 28.81 6.13
C GLU A 374 3.76 27.44 5.85
N LEU A 375 4.35 26.35 6.36
CA LEU A 375 3.90 24.99 6.07
C LEU A 375 2.60 24.63 6.80
N GLU A 376 1.58 24.18 6.07
CA GLU A 376 0.37 23.58 6.62
C GLU A 376 0.36 22.06 6.43
N VAL A 377 -0.17 21.33 7.41
CA VAL A 377 -0.28 19.86 7.37
C VAL A 377 -1.72 19.44 7.61
N GLN A 378 -2.31 18.75 6.63
CA GLN A 378 -3.63 18.15 6.72
C GLN A 378 -3.53 16.64 6.57
N ILE A 379 -4.08 15.90 7.53
CA ILE A 379 -4.00 14.44 7.57
C ILE A 379 -5.40 13.88 7.72
N VAL A 380 -5.74 12.87 6.91
CA VAL A 380 -6.90 12.02 7.10
C VAL A 380 -6.44 10.59 7.37
N VAL A 381 -6.88 10.02 8.48
CA VAL A 381 -6.62 8.61 8.87
C VAL A 381 -7.92 7.83 8.96
N SER A 382 -7.85 6.51 8.97
CA SER A 382 -9.00 5.70 9.34
C SER A 382 -9.50 6.05 10.75
N PRO A 383 -10.82 6.07 10.96
CA PRO A 383 -11.38 6.13 12.29
C PRO A 383 -11.00 4.89 13.10
N LEU A 384 -10.92 5.03 14.42
CA LEU A 384 -10.84 3.90 15.34
C LEU A 384 -11.93 2.85 15.06
N ASP A 385 -11.53 1.58 15.14
CA ASP A 385 -12.34 0.40 14.80
C ASP A 385 -12.84 0.38 13.35
N ALA A 386 -12.17 1.09 12.44
CA ALA A 386 -12.36 0.92 11.02
C ALA A 386 -12.17 -0.54 10.61
N ALA A 387 -13.12 -1.05 9.83
CA ALA A 387 -13.02 -2.36 9.22
C ALA A 387 -13.84 -2.44 7.92
N ALA A 388 -13.56 -3.46 7.11
CA ALA A 388 -14.25 -3.71 5.86
C ALA A 388 -14.35 -5.20 5.53
N GLY A 389 -15.17 -5.52 4.53
CA GLY A 389 -15.37 -6.89 4.06
C GLY A 389 -16.27 -7.71 4.97
N ALA A 390 -16.67 -8.89 4.50
CA ALA A 390 -17.58 -9.78 5.19
C ALA A 390 -16.99 -10.35 6.50
N ALA A 391 -15.67 -10.42 6.63
CA ALA A 391 -14.96 -10.94 7.80
C ALA A 391 -14.56 -9.87 8.84
N GLY A 392 -14.76 -8.59 8.52
CA GLY A 392 -14.39 -7.47 9.39
C GLY A 392 -12.88 -7.22 9.46
N ASP A 393 -12.22 -7.20 8.30
CA ASP A 393 -10.78 -6.96 8.16
C ASP A 393 -10.43 -5.59 8.77
N GLN A 394 -9.40 -5.55 9.62
CA GLN A 394 -9.03 -4.35 10.38
C GLN A 394 -8.35 -3.29 9.52
N TYR A 395 -8.84 -2.06 9.59
CA TYR A 395 -8.31 -0.88 8.88
C TYR A 395 -7.99 0.30 9.81
N SER A 396 -7.86 0.08 11.12
CA SER A 396 -7.28 1.05 12.05
C SER A 396 -6.41 0.34 13.07
N PHE A 397 -5.21 0.86 13.29
CA PHE A 397 -4.24 0.32 14.24
C PHE A 397 -4.15 1.12 15.54
N GLY A 398 -5.28 1.66 15.97
CA GLY A 398 -5.54 1.94 17.38
C GLY A 398 -5.27 3.38 17.83
N SER A 399 -4.70 4.21 16.96
CA SER A 399 -4.55 5.65 17.25
C SER A 399 -5.76 6.45 16.78
N GLY A 400 -6.19 6.26 15.53
CA GLY A 400 -7.21 7.14 14.97
C GLY A 400 -6.78 8.61 14.93
N ALA A 401 -7.71 9.51 14.62
CA ALA A 401 -7.36 10.90 14.37
C ALA A 401 -7.03 11.67 15.66
N LYS A 402 -7.88 11.52 16.69
CA LYS A 402 -7.71 12.23 17.97
C LYS A 402 -6.36 11.94 18.60
N ARG A 403 -6.04 10.66 18.81
CA ARG A 403 -4.79 10.25 19.47
C ARG A 403 -3.57 10.64 18.65
N THR A 404 -3.64 10.55 17.31
CA THR A 404 -2.56 11.01 16.44
C THR A 404 -2.28 12.51 16.66
N PHE A 405 -3.32 13.36 16.72
CA PHE A 405 -3.11 14.79 17.04
C PHE A 405 -2.56 14.99 18.46
N GLU A 406 -3.10 14.29 19.46
CA GLU A 406 -2.60 14.34 20.84
C GLU A 406 -1.10 14.01 20.92
N ILE A 407 -0.64 13.03 20.14
CA ILE A 407 0.77 12.64 20.07
C ILE A 407 1.62 13.73 19.42
N PHE A 408 1.16 14.37 18.33
CA PHE A 408 1.84 15.55 17.77
C PHE A 408 1.95 16.67 18.81
N LYS A 409 0.86 16.98 19.51
CA LYS A 409 0.84 17.98 20.58
C LYS A 409 1.86 17.63 21.67
N TYR A 410 1.92 16.37 22.09
CA TYR A 410 2.85 15.92 23.12
C TYR A 410 4.30 16.16 22.69
N TYR A 411 4.72 15.64 21.53
CA TYR A 411 6.12 15.74 21.09
C TYR A 411 6.53 17.09 20.49
N LEU A 412 5.58 18.01 20.27
CA LEU A 412 5.89 19.42 20.07
C LEU A 412 6.20 20.14 21.39
N THR A 413 5.68 19.65 22.52
CA THR A 413 5.71 20.34 23.82
C THR A 413 6.50 19.64 24.92
N HIS A 414 6.90 18.38 24.73
CA HIS A 414 7.66 17.58 25.69
C HIS A 414 8.85 16.91 25.01
N ASP A 415 9.93 16.76 25.78
CA ASP A 415 11.14 16.05 25.35
C ASP A 415 10.87 14.55 25.22
N GLU A 416 11.41 13.92 24.17
CA GLU A 416 11.15 12.50 23.90
C GLU A 416 11.87 11.53 24.86
N HIS A 417 12.90 11.99 25.55
CA HIS A 417 13.75 11.19 26.43
C HIS A 417 13.50 11.45 27.91
N THR A 418 13.05 12.65 28.28
CA THR A 418 12.79 13.00 29.69
C THR A 418 11.31 13.19 30.03
N ASP A 419 10.44 13.31 29.02
CA ASP A 419 9.05 13.76 29.17
C ASP A 419 8.91 15.17 29.80
N GLU A 420 10.02 15.91 29.97
CA GLU A 420 9.97 17.27 30.50
C GLU A 420 9.38 18.23 29.48
N LYS A 421 8.63 19.21 29.96
CA LYS A 421 8.05 20.24 29.10
C LYS A 421 9.15 21.08 28.47
N LEU A 422 9.12 21.21 27.15
CA LEU A 422 10.06 22.02 26.39
C LEU A 422 9.72 23.51 26.53
N GLU A 423 10.75 24.34 26.63
CA GLU A 423 10.61 25.78 26.54
C GLU A 423 10.19 26.19 25.10
N ASP A 424 9.38 27.23 25.00
CA ASP A 424 8.91 27.81 23.73
C ASP A 424 8.89 29.34 23.81
N PRO A 425 10.04 30.00 24.10
CA PRO A 425 10.09 31.44 24.35
C PRO A 425 9.62 32.27 23.15
N ASP A 426 9.87 31.78 21.93
CA ASP A 426 9.51 32.44 20.68
C ASP A 426 8.15 31.97 20.13
N GLY A 427 7.47 31.06 20.83
CA GLY A 427 6.16 30.53 20.43
C GLY A 427 6.15 29.66 19.15
N ILE A 428 7.33 29.25 18.66
CA ILE A 428 7.49 28.51 17.40
C ILE A 428 6.78 27.15 17.47
N ARG A 429 6.88 26.44 18.61
CA ARG A 429 6.25 25.12 18.77
C ARG A 429 4.73 25.24 18.82
N GLN A 430 4.22 26.25 19.53
CA GLN A 430 2.79 26.55 19.53
C GLN A 430 2.30 26.95 18.13
N ALA A 431 3.07 27.74 17.38
CA ALA A 431 2.74 28.14 16.01
C ALA A 431 2.76 26.94 15.04
N ALA A 432 3.69 25.99 15.20
CA ALA A 432 3.70 24.73 14.46
C ALA A 432 2.46 23.89 14.75
N LEU A 433 2.09 23.72 16.03
CA LEU A 433 0.89 22.96 16.42
C LEU A 433 -0.40 23.51 15.80
N LYS A 434 -0.51 24.84 15.65
CA LYS A 434 -1.68 25.52 15.06
C LYS A 434 -1.90 25.18 13.58
N ARG A 435 -0.88 24.67 12.89
CA ARG A 435 -0.88 24.38 11.44
C ARG A 435 -1.04 22.90 11.13
N ILE A 436 -1.35 22.08 12.14
CA ILE A 436 -1.63 20.65 12.00
C ILE A 436 -3.14 20.43 12.16
N GLU A 437 -3.73 19.71 11.23
CA GLU A 437 -5.09 19.21 11.32
C GLU A 437 -5.11 17.71 11.01
N VAL A 438 -5.69 16.91 11.92
CA VAL A 438 -5.83 15.47 11.75
C VAL A 438 -7.30 15.09 11.84
N ALA A 439 -7.87 14.54 10.78
CA ALA A 439 -9.26 14.16 10.69
C ALA A 439 -9.44 12.64 10.60
N PRO A 440 -10.49 12.07 11.20
CA PRO A 440 -10.94 10.73 10.87
C PRO A 440 -11.60 10.73 9.49
N PHE A 441 -11.56 9.59 8.81
CA PHE A 441 -12.19 9.45 7.49
C PHE A 441 -13.71 9.54 7.56
N PHE A 442 -14.25 10.58 6.91
CA PHE A 442 -15.66 10.76 6.61
C PHE A 442 -15.83 10.99 5.11
N PHE A 443 -16.84 10.37 4.52
CA PHE A 443 -17.16 10.53 3.10
C PHE A 443 -18.43 11.35 2.85
N THR A 444 -19.16 11.72 3.90
CA THR A 444 -20.46 12.38 3.82
C THR A 444 -20.76 13.21 5.06
N ASP A 445 -21.53 14.28 4.89
CA ASP A 445 -22.09 15.13 5.95
C ASP A 445 -23.47 14.62 6.45
N LYS A 446 -23.93 13.48 5.92
CA LYS A 446 -25.22 12.85 6.24
C LYS A 446 -25.12 11.78 7.33
N VAL A 447 -24.11 11.87 8.19
CA VAL A 447 -24.00 11.01 9.38
C VAL A 447 -24.88 11.62 10.47
N PRO A 448 -25.78 10.84 11.11
CA PRO A 448 -26.59 11.34 12.22
C PRO A 448 -25.74 11.96 13.34
N GLU A 449 -26.22 13.03 13.98
CA GLU A 449 -25.46 13.80 14.97
C GLU A 449 -24.96 12.93 16.15
N ASP A 450 -25.73 11.93 16.54
CA ASP A 450 -25.40 10.98 17.59
C ASP A 450 -24.33 9.95 17.18
N LEU A 451 -24.02 9.82 15.88
CA LEU A 451 -23.04 8.89 15.31
C LEU A 451 -21.74 9.57 14.85
N LEU A 452 -21.44 10.78 15.30
CA LEU A 452 -20.26 11.53 14.80
C LEU A 452 -18.94 11.24 15.55
N ILE A 453 -18.97 10.45 16.62
CA ILE A 453 -17.81 10.35 17.52
C ILE A 453 -16.97 9.11 17.18
N GLU A 454 -15.80 9.33 16.58
CA GLU A 454 -14.80 8.28 16.28
C GLU A 454 -14.52 7.35 17.47
N GLY A 455 -14.46 6.04 17.21
CA GLY A 455 -14.13 5.03 18.22
C GLY A 455 -15.16 4.89 19.34
N THR A 456 -16.34 5.49 19.19
CA THR A 456 -17.49 5.32 20.09
C THR A 456 -18.75 5.10 19.25
N THR A 457 -19.38 6.16 18.75
CA THR A 457 -20.67 6.09 18.04
C THR A 457 -20.54 6.08 16.53
N TYR A 458 -19.42 6.53 15.95
CA TYR A 458 -19.21 6.51 14.50
C TYR A 458 -18.96 5.10 13.98
N LYS A 459 -20.06 4.42 13.66
CA LYS A 459 -20.16 3.02 13.24
C LYS A 459 -21.13 2.90 12.08
N TRP A 460 -20.85 2.01 11.15
CA TRP A 460 -21.80 1.70 10.07
C TRP A 460 -23.16 1.29 10.66
N PRO A 461 -24.28 1.81 10.13
CA PRO A 461 -25.59 1.35 10.57
C PRO A 461 -25.87 -0.05 10.03
N THR A 462 -26.42 -0.92 10.88
CA THR A 462 -26.85 -2.29 10.54
C THR A 462 -25.80 -3.15 9.79
N PRO A 463 -24.54 -3.18 10.24
CA PRO A 463 -23.54 -4.06 9.63
C PRO A 463 -23.90 -5.52 9.94
N ASP A 464 -23.49 -6.45 9.07
CA ASP A 464 -23.62 -7.88 9.37
C ASP A 464 -22.69 -8.23 10.56
N GLU A 465 -23.13 -9.07 11.49
CA GLU A 465 -22.32 -9.43 12.66
C GLU A 465 -20.98 -10.08 12.28
N ASN A 466 -20.91 -10.77 11.14
CA ASN A 466 -19.66 -11.35 10.64
C ASN A 466 -18.62 -10.28 10.29
N SER A 467 -19.08 -9.08 9.89
CA SER A 467 -18.23 -7.93 9.57
C SER A 467 -17.68 -7.22 10.81
N TYR A 468 -18.03 -7.67 12.02
CA TYR A 468 -17.51 -7.09 13.24
C TYR A 468 -16.02 -7.37 13.37
N THR A 469 -15.31 -6.40 13.91
CA THR A 469 -13.85 -6.39 13.96
C THR A 469 -13.32 -6.39 15.38
N ALA A 470 -12.06 -6.82 15.55
CA ALA A 470 -11.38 -6.67 16.82
C ALA A 470 -11.05 -5.19 17.08
N THR A 471 -11.27 -4.70 18.31
CA THR A 471 -10.91 -3.32 18.67
C THR A 471 -9.45 -3.20 19.09
N LEU A 472 -8.69 -2.38 18.36
CA LEU A 472 -7.30 -2.04 18.70
C LEU A 472 -7.16 -0.67 19.35
N LYS A 473 -8.28 -0.02 19.70
CA LYS A 473 -8.31 1.30 20.31
C LYS A 473 -7.36 1.39 21.50
N GLU A 474 -6.45 2.35 21.43
CA GLU A 474 -5.62 2.77 22.56
C GLU A 474 -6.31 3.90 23.33
N PRO A 475 -6.03 4.02 24.64
CA PRO A 475 -6.56 5.11 25.46
C PRO A 475 -6.08 6.48 24.97
N SER A 476 -6.79 7.53 25.37
CA SER A 476 -6.37 8.92 25.16
C SER A 476 -5.06 9.23 25.89
N LEU A 477 -4.33 10.27 25.47
CA LEU A 477 -3.15 10.70 26.23
C LEU A 477 -3.49 11.30 27.60
N SER A 478 -4.72 11.79 27.82
CA SER A 478 -5.15 12.23 29.16
C SER A 478 -5.28 11.06 30.15
N GLU A 479 -5.74 9.90 29.67
CA GLU A 479 -5.81 8.69 30.50
C GLU A 479 -4.43 8.03 30.64
N ARG A 480 -3.63 8.09 29.58
CA ARG A 480 -2.32 7.47 29.54
C ARG A 480 -1.34 8.27 28.68
N PRO A 481 -0.55 9.17 29.28
CA PRO A 481 0.48 9.89 28.56
C PRO A 481 1.61 8.95 28.11
N PRO A 482 2.44 9.39 27.17
CA PRO A 482 3.67 8.70 26.83
C PRO A 482 4.60 8.60 28.06
N GLN A 483 5.48 7.61 28.04
CA GLN A 483 6.50 7.43 29.07
C GLN A 483 7.83 7.14 28.40
N ILE A 484 8.72 8.13 28.35
CA ILE A 484 10.06 8.06 27.76
C ILE A 484 9.98 7.45 26.35
N GLY A 485 9.25 8.14 25.47
CA GLY A 485 9.04 7.69 24.09
C GLY A 485 8.04 6.55 23.89
N ALA A 486 7.58 5.86 24.94
CA ALA A 486 6.66 4.74 24.80
C ALA A 486 5.20 5.21 24.54
N ILE A 487 4.66 4.88 23.36
CA ILE A 487 3.32 5.31 22.91
C ILE A 487 2.38 4.16 22.52
N GLY A 488 2.89 2.96 22.26
CA GLY A 488 2.12 1.80 21.82
C GLY A 488 2.27 0.56 22.70
N ARG A 489 1.48 -0.49 22.41
CA ARG A 489 1.47 -1.76 23.17
C ARG A 489 1.38 -2.98 22.22
N PRO A 490 2.44 -3.29 21.45
CA PRO A 490 2.40 -4.32 20.40
C PRO A 490 1.86 -5.69 20.86
N PHE A 491 2.27 -6.17 22.05
CA PHE A 491 1.78 -7.44 22.58
C PHE A 491 0.28 -7.42 22.90
N ARG A 492 -0.21 -6.33 23.48
CA ARG A 492 -1.65 -6.16 23.76
C ARG A 492 -2.44 -6.01 22.47
N SER A 493 -1.90 -5.27 21.49
CA SER A 493 -2.50 -5.13 20.16
C SER A 493 -2.59 -6.48 19.46
N LEU A 494 -1.58 -7.35 19.56
CA LEU A 494 -1.62 -8.70 19.02
C LEU A 494 -2.72 -9.56 19.65
N ILE A 495 -2.84 -9.53 20.98
CA ILE A 495 -3.90 -10.26 21.71
C ILE A 495 -5.29 -9.72 21.35
N LYS A 496 -5.44 -8.40 21.23
CA LYS A 496 -6.71 -7.80 20.82
C LYS A 496 -7.06 -8.18 19.38
N ALA A 497 -6.09 -8.12 18.47
CA ALA A 497 -6.26 -8.42 17.04
C ALA A 497 -6.63 -9.89 16.79
N SER A 498 -6.16 -10.82 17.62
CA SER A 498 -6.41 -12.24 17.37
C SER A 498 -7.88 -12.62 17.46
N GLY A 499 -8.69 -11.92 18.26
CA GLY A 499 -10.14 -12.08 18.33
C GLY A 499 -10.74 -12.93 19.49
N PRO A 500 -10.09 -13.98 20.04
CA PRO A 500 -10.71 -14.82 21.08
C PRO A 500 -10.92 -14.15 22.44
N VAL A 501 -10.15 -13.11 22.75
CA VAL A 501 -10.06 -12.59 24.13
C VAL A 501 -11.04 -11.44 24.40
N TYR A 502 -11.51 -10.75 23.35
CA TYR A 502 -12.38 -9.59 23.47
C TYR A 502 -13.54 -9.67 22.49
N PRO A 503 -14.77 -9.27 22.89
CA PRO A 503 -15.89 -9.17 21.97
C PRO A 503 -15.52 -8.29 20.77
N LYS A 504 -15.86 -8.76 19.57
CA LYS A 504 -15.77 -7.94 18.37
C LYS A 504 -16.75 -6.77 18.46
N VAL A 505 -16.42 -5.67 17.79
CA VAL A 505 -17.21 -4.44 17.76
C VAL A 505 -17.72 -4.15 16.35
N ALA A 506 -18.82 -3.41 16.26
CA ALA A 506 -19.30 -2.91 14.98
C ALA A 506 -18.21 -2.09 14.27
N PRO A 507 -18.11 -2.19 12.94
CA PRO A 507 -17.07 -1.51 12.15
C PRO A 507 -17.39 -0.03 11.93
N ALA A 508 -16.37 0.81 11.90
CA ALA A 508 -16.41 2.15 11.32
C ALA A 508 -15.96 2.14 9.84
N PRO A 509 -16.20 3.18 9.04
CA PRO A 509 -15.68 3.28 7.67
C PRO A 509 -14.16 3.19 7.60
N GLY A 510 -13.62 2.26 6.82
CA GLY A 510 -12.17 2.09 6.67
C GLY A 510 -11.56 2.91 5.55
N ASN A 511 -10.48 3.63 5.84
CA ASN A 511 -9.57 4.23 4.86
C ASN A 511 -8.32 3.37 4.73
N HIS A 512 -7.96 3.00 3.51
CA HIS A 512 -6.76 2.21 3.22
C HIS A 512 -5.87 2.89 2.19
N ALA A 513 -6.12 4.16 1.87
CA ALA A 513 -5.26 4.92 0.99
C ALA A 513 -3.80 4.99 1.52
N LYS A 514 -2.84 5.13 0.59
CA LYS A 514 -1.44 5.48 0.87
C LYS A 514 -1.05 6.66 0.00
N VAL A 515 -1.65 7.81 0.30
CA VAL A 515 -1.55 9.02 -0.53
C VAL A 515 -0.88 10.14 0.24
N THR A 516 0.03 10.84 -0.44
CA THR A 516 0.64 12.10 0.02
C THR A 516 0.64 13.10 -1.13
N ILE A 517 0.21 14.34 -0.90
CA ILE A 517 0.26 15.45 -1.88
C ILE A 517 1.15 16.54 -1.29
N ILE A 518 2.09 17.06 -2.09
CA ILE A 518 3.06 18.07 -1.68
C ILE A 518 2.88 19.32 -2.55
N ASP A 519 2.60 20.45 -1.90
CA ASP A 519 2.56 21.81 -2.46
C ASP A 519 1.67 22.02 -3.69
N ASP A 520 0.73 21.10 -3.95
CA ASP A 520 -0.03 21.03 -5.21
C ASP A 520 0.87 20.89 -6.45
N GLU A 521 2.13 20.47 -6.24
CA GLU A 521 3.16 20.26 -7.27
C GLU A 521 3.28 18.77 -7.65
N LEU A 522 3.08 17.86 -6.69
CA LEU A 522 3.13 16.42 -6.91
C LEU A 522 2.25 15.63 -5.94
N TYR A 523 1.98 14.37 -6.28
CA TYR A 523 1.42 13.40 -5.35
C TYR A 523 2.12 12.03 -5.41
N VAL A 524 2.06 11.30 -4.31
CA VAL A 524 2.55 9.93 -4.14
C VAL A 524 1.33 9.01 -4.07
N VAL A 525 1.31 7.98 -4.90
CA VAL A 525 0.39 6.84 -4.80
C VAL A 525 1.20 5.56 -4.88
N GLY A 526 0.88 4.60 -4.02
CA GLY A 526 1.59 3.33 -3.99
C GLY A 526 1.03 2.41 -2.92
N SER A 527 1.89 1.49 -2.50
CA SER A 527 1.59 0.50 -1.47
C SER A 527 2.13 0.88 -0.08
N ASP A 528 2.96 1.93 -0.02
CA ASP A 528 3.81 2.23 1.11
C ASP A 528 3.10 3.03 2.20
N ASN A 529 2.81 2.36 3.32
CA ASN A 529 2.19 3.02 4.46
C ASN A 529 3.13 4.04 5.11
N LEU A 530 2.57 5.09 5.73
CA LEU A 530 3.37 6.07 6.49
C LEU A 530 3.64 5.66 7.94
N TYR A 531 2.87 4.74 8.50
CA TYR A 531 3.20 4.13 9.79
C TYR A 531 4.41 3.19 9.66
N PRO A 532 5.12 2.89 10.76
CA PRO A 532 6.40 2.21 10.67
C PRO A 532 6.28 0.77 10.13
N GLY A 533 7.13 0.42 9.17
CA GLY A 533 7.14 -0.91 8.54
C GLY A 533 8.38 -1.13 7.67
N TYR A 534 8.85 -2.38 7.60
CA TYR A 534 10.03 -2.81 6.84
C TYR A 534 9.65 -3.73 5.68
N LEU A 535 8.42 -3.57 5.18
CA LEU A 535 7.86 -4.38 4.11
C LEU A 535 8.43 -3.95 2.76
N SER A 536 8.34 -4.83 1.76
CA SER A 536 8.68 -4.44 0.39
C SER A 536 7.52 -3.64 -0.20
N GLU A 537 7.74 -2.38 -0.55
CA GLU A 537 6.71 -1.44 -0.97
C GLU A 537 7.20 -0.58 -2.14
N PHE A 538 6.27 -0.17 -3.00
CA PHE A 538 6.54 0.55 -4.25
C PHE A 538 5.59 1.74 -4.39
N ASN A 539 6.11 2.83 -4.96
CA ASN A 539 5.44 4.12 -5.10
C ASN A 539 5.70 4.76 -6.48
N TYR A 540 4.68 5.44 -6.98
CA TYR A 540 4.81 6.46 -8.00
C TYR A 540 4.71 7.85 -7.38
N LEU A 541 5.71 8.69 -7.62
CA LEU A 541 5.65 10.15 -7.47
C LEU A 541 5.27 10.75 -8.81
N ILE A 542 4.15 11.46 -8.86
CA ILE A 542 3.55 11.95 -10.10
C ILE A 542 3.55 13.48 -10.09
N GLU A 543 4.21 14.07 -11.09
CA GLU A 543 4.17 15.50 -11.42
C GLU A 543 3.35 15.74 -12.70
N GLY A 544 2.88 16.97 -12.84
CA GLY A 544 2.19 17.48 -14.03
C GLY A 544 0.92 18.20 -13.60
N GLU A 545 0.80 19.46 -13.98
CA GLU A 545 -0.26 20.36 -13.51
C GLU A 545 -1.66 19.73 -13.66
N ASP A 546 -1.99 19.22 -14.84
CA ASP A 546 -3.28 18.58 -15.10
C ASP A 546 -3.52 17.32 -14.27
N ALA A 547 -2.48 16.49 -14.10
CA ALA A 547 -2.58 15.25 -13.34
C ALA A 547 -2.75 15.50 -11.84
N VAL A 548 -1.99 16.45 -11.29
CA VAL A 548 -2.02 16.82 -9.88
C VAL A 548 -3.31 17.56 -9.54
N LYS A 549 -3.71 18.53 -10.37
CA LYS A 549 -4.97 19.25 -10.22
C LYS A 549 -6.18 18.30 -10.26
N ALA A 550 -6.24 17.41 -11.26
CA ALA A 550 -7.32 16.44 -11.34
C ALA A 550 -7.35 15.49 -10.12
N PHE A 551 -6.19 15.12 -9.59
CA PHE A 551 -6.11 14.32 -8.36
C PHE A 551 -6.65 15.08 -7.14
N ILE A 552 -6.28 16.35 -6.99
CA ILE A 552 -6.78 17.19 -5.89
C ILE A 552 -8.30 17.36 -5.99
N GLU A 553 -8.81 17.79 -7.15
CA GLU A 553 -10.23 18.08 -7.37
C GLU A 553 -11.12 16.84 -7.24
N SER A 554 -10.69 15.70 -7.79
CA SER A 554 -11.52 14.49 -7.83
C SER A 554 -11.43 13.61 -6.58
N TYR A 555 -10.37 13.76 -5.79
CA TYR A 555 -10.10 12.92 -4.62
C TYR A 555 -9.87 13.71 -3.32
N TRP A 556 -8.88 14.61 -3.28
CA TRP A 556 -8.54 15.28 -2.02
C TRP A 556 -9.62 16.26 -1.56
N GLU A 557 -10.15 17.10 -2.45
CA GLU A 557 -11.17 18.08 -2.11
C GLU A 557 -12.44 17.44 -1.53
N PRO A 558 -13.05 16.41 -2.13
CA PRO A 558 -14.19 15.75 -1.51
C PRO A 558 -13.81 15.04 -0.21
N LEU A 559 -12.65 14.38 -0.13
CA LEU A 559 -12.16 13.77 1.11
C LEU A 559 -12.07 14.81 2.25
N TRP A 560 -11.42 15.93 1.99
CA TRP A 560 -11.21 16.99 2.98
C TRP A 560 -12.50 17.74 3.31
N LYS A 561 -13.39 17.94 2.33
CA LYS A 561 -14.71 18.55 2.54
C LYS A 561 -15.49 17.82 3.64
N TYR A 562 -15.51 16.49 3.61
CA TYR A 562 -16.28 15.70 4.57
C TYR A 562 -15.49 15.31 5.81
N SER A 563 -14.19 15.04 5.70
CA SER A 563 -13.35 14.66 6.85
C SER A 563 -12.92 15.88 7.69
N GLY A 564 -12.57 16.99 7.04
CA GLY A 564 -11.97 18.17 7.69
C GLY A 564 -12.88 18.84 8.72
N THR A 565 -14.20 18.72 8.60
CA THR A 565 -15.18 19.19 9.60
C THR A 565 -15.10 18.45 10.93
N HIS A 566 -14.52 17.24 10.93
CA HIS A 566 -14.30 16.40 12.11
C HIS A 566 -12.83 16.42 12.55
N SER A 567 -12.02 17.36 12.04
CA SER A 567 -10.60 17.44 12.36
C SER A 567 -10.34 17.81 13.83
N PHE A 568 -9.33 17.16 14.39
CA PHE A 568 -8.66 17.56 15.62
C PHE A 568 -7.53 18.53 15.25
N ASN A 569 -7.55 19.69 15.90
CA ASN A 569 -6.57 20.75 15.76
C ASN A 569 -6.34 21.42 17.13
N TYR A 570 -5.50 22.45 17.17
CA TYR A 570 -5.12 23.10 18.43
C TYR A 570 -6.30 23.68 19.26
N LYS A 571 -7.48 23.89 18.65
CA LYS A 571 -8.66 24.46 19.30
C LYS A 571 -9.59 23.41 19.93
N ASN A 572 -9.55 22.15 19.50
CA ASN A 572 -10.63 21.17 19.77
C ASN A 572 -10.14 19.73 20.04
N VAL A 573 -9.17 19.56 20.95
CA VAL A 573 -8.67 18.24 21.42
C VAL A 573 -9.36 17.76 22.69
#